data_AF-A0A523G078-F1
#
_entry.id   AF-A0A523G078-F1
#
_cell.length_a   1.000
_cell.length_b   1.000
_cell.length_c   1.000
_cell.angle_alpha   90.00
_cell.angle_beta   90.00
_cell.angle_gamma   90.00
#
_symmetry.space_group_name_H-M   'P 1'
#
loop_
_entity.id
_entity.type
_entity.pdbx_description
1 polymer ?
#
loop_
_entity_poly.entity_id
_entity_poly.type
_entity_poly.pdbx_seq_one_letter_code
_entity_poly.pdbx_strand_id
1 'polypeptide(L)' 'MAESRPAVAIIMGSQSDWDTMRHTAETLGTLGIAHAKRIISAHRTPARLYDFASQAREQGYKVI' A
#
# COMPACT_ATOMS: atom_id res chain seq x y z
N MET A 1 6.81 -8.49 21.16
CA MET A 1 7.12 -7.16 20.59
C MET A 1 6.01 -6.83 19.62
N ALA A 2 5.32 -5.69 19.77
CA ALA A 2 4.25 -5.34 18.84
C ALA A 2 4.88 -5.13 17.46
N GLU A 3 4.57 -6.00 16.51
CA GLU A 3 4.94 -5.78 15.11
C GLU A 3 4.39 -4.42 14.67
N SER A 4 5.28 -3.51 14.28
CA SER A 4 4.91 -2.19 13.81
C SER A 4 4.10 -2.35 12.53
N ARG A 5 2.77 -2.23 12.65
CA ARG A 5 1.89 -2.27 11.48
C ARG A 5 2.29 -1.13 10.54
N PRO A 6 2.50 -1.40 9.24
CA PRO A 6 2.94 -0.38 8.30
C PRO A 6 1.91 0.76 8.26
N ALA A 7 2.38 1.99 8.47
CA ALA A 7 1.52 3.16 8.48
C ALA A 7 1.16 3.63 7.06
N VAL A 8 1.91 3.19 6.05
CA VAL A 8 1.72 3.58 4.64
C VAL A 8 1.40 2.34 3.79
N ALA A 9 0.46 2.45 2.87
CA ALA A 9 0.13 1.39 1.93
C ALA A 9 0.29 1.83 0.47
N ILE A 10 1.38 1.42 -0.18
CA ILE A 10 1.61 1.65 -1.60
C ILE A 10 0.68 0.71 -2.40
N ILE A 11 -0.31 1.27 -3.08
CA ILE A 11 -1.19 0.51 -3.98
C ILE A 11 -0.87 0.78 -5.44
N MET A 12 -1.01 -0.25 -6.28
CA MET A 12 -0.79 -0.14 -7.72
C MET A 12 -1.76 -1.03 -8.50
N GLY A 13 -2.09 -0.68 -9.74
CA GLY A 13 -3.10 -1.39 -10.52
C GLY A 13 -2.60 -2.69 -11.13
N SER A 14 -1.29 -2.82 -11.32
CA SER A 14 -0.63 -3.93 -12.02
C SER A 14 0.81 -4.14 -11.54
N GLN A 15 1.40 -5.28 -11.91
CA GLN A 15 2.82 -5.54 -11.65
C GLN A 15 3.73 -4.62 -12.48
N SER A 16 3.31 -4.21 -13.68
CA SER A 16 4.09 -3.28 -14.53
C SER A 16 4.20 -1.88 -13.93
N ASP A 17 3.29 -1.49 -13.04
CA ASP A 17 3.40 -0.20 -12.33
C ASP A 17 4.56 -0.17 -11.34
N TRP A 18 5.10 -1.35 -10.97
CA TRP A 18 6.16 -1.46 -9.95
C TRP A 18 7.44 -0.71 -10.35
N ASP A 19 7.75 -0.64 -11.64
CA ASP A 19 8.96 0.06 -12.12
C ASP A 19 8.97 1.53 -11.69
N THR A 20 7.78 2.16 -11.60
CA THR A 20 7.58 3.51 -11.07
C THR A 20 7.37 3.48 -9.55
N MET A 21 6.48 2.63 -9.04
CA MET A 21 6.05 2.66 -7.63
C MET A 21 7.15 2.22 -6.65
N ARG A 22 8.19 1.51 -7.11
CA ARG A 22 9.33 1.13 -6.27
C ARG A 22 10.07 2.34 -5.69
N HIS A 23 10.08 3.47 -6.39
CA HIS A 23 10.75 4.68 -5.91
C HIS A 23 10.11 5.22 -4.62
N THR A 24 8.80 5.07 -4.45
CA THR A 24 8.11 5.37 -3.18
C THR A 24 8.58 4.42 -2.08
N ALA A 25 8.67 3.13 -2.36
CA ALA A 25 9.15 2.13 -1.39
C ALA A 25 10.61 2.39 -0.96
N GLU A 26 11.49 2.69 -1.92
CA GLU A 26 12.90 3.05 -1.69
C GLU A 26 13.03 4.32 -0.84
N THR A 27 12.22 5.34 -1.13
CA THR A 27 12.19 6.61 -0.37
C THR A 27 11.71 6.38 1.06
N LEU A 28 10.60 5.66 1.25
CA LEU A 28 10.09 5.33 2.59
C LEU A 28 11.09 4.47 3.36
N GLY A 29 11.78 3.55 2.68
CA GLY A 29 12.87 2.75 3.26
C GLY A 29 14.03 3.62 3.76
N THR A 30 14.48 4.58 2.96
CA THR A 30 15.53 5.55 3.35
C THR A 30 15.12 6.38 4.57
N LEU A 31 13.83 6.71 4.69
CA LEU A 31 13.28 7.46 5.82
C LEU A 31 12.94 6.59 7.05
N GLY A 32 13.12 5.26 6.98
CA GLY A 32 12.76 4.34 8.05
C GLY A 32 11.25 4.20 8.28
N ILE A 33 10.42 4.51 7.28
CA ILE A 33 8.96 4.44 7.36
C ILE A 33 8.48 3.07 6.89
N ALA A 34 7.89 2.30 7.81
CA ALA A 34 7.29 1.01 7.52
C ALA A 34 6.08 1.15 6.57
N HIS A 35 6.09 0.37 5.49
CA HIS A 35 5.07 0.42 4.45
C HIS A 35 4.70 -0.97 3.93
N ALA A 36 3.47 -1.11 3.43
CA ALA A 36 3.00 -2.27 2.69
C ALA A 36 2.92 -1.95 1.20
N LYS A 37 3.03 -2.96 0.32
CA LYS A 37 2.80 -2.81 -1.13
C LYS A 37 1.77 -3.83 -1.62
N ARG A 38 0.79 -3.41 -2.43
CA ARG A 38 -0.30 -4.27 -2.90
C ARG A 38 -0.70 -3.96 -4.35
N ILE A 39 -1.05 -5.01 -5.10
CA ILE A 39 -1.66 -4.86 -6.44
C ILE A 39 -3.19 -4.90 -6.31
N ILE A 40 -3.81 -3.74 -6.50
CA ILE A 40 -5.25 -3.51 -6.39
C ILE A 40 -5.69 -2.70 -7.62
N SER A 41 -6.24 -3.40 -8.62
CA SER A 41 -6.74 -2.76 -9.84
C SER A 41 -8.15 -2.24 -9.63
N ALA A 42 -8.36 -0.93 -9.80
CA ALA A 42 -9.68 -0.32 -9.73
C ALA A 42 -10.65 -0.91 -10.78
N HIS A 43 -10.17 -1.16 -12.00
CA HIS A 43 -10.99 -1.63 -13.11
C HIS A 43 -11.19 -3.15 -13.12
N ARG A 44 -10.16 -3.93 -12.77
CA ARG A 44 -10.24 -5.41 -12.86
C ARG A 44 -10.74 -6.06 -11.58
N THR A 45 -10.52 -5.42 -10.43
CA THR A 45 -10.89 -5.94 -9.11
C THR A 45 -11.52 -4.84 -8.25
N PRO A 46 -12.64 -4.22 -8.67
CA PRO A 46 -13.26 -3.10 -7.96
C PRO A 46 -13.69 -3.46 -6.54
N ALA A 47 -14.18 -4.68 -6.30
CA ALA A 47 -14.51 -5.15 -4.95
C ALA A 47 -13.29 -5.15 -4.02
N ARG A 48 -12.13 -5.64 -4.48
CA ARG A 48 -10.88 -5.61 -3.71
C ARG A 48 -10.46 -4.18 -3.35
N LEU A 49 -10.66 -3.22 -4.26
CA LEU A 49 -10.38 -1.81 -3.98
C LEU A 49 -11.29 -1.29 -2.86
N TYR A 50 -12.59 -1.56 -2.94
CA TYR A 50 -13.55 -1.12 -1.94
C TYR A 50 -13.28 -1.75 -0.56
N ASP A 51 -13.04 -3.06 -0.53
CA ASP A 51 -12.73 -3.80 0.70
C ASP A 51 -11.45 -3.27 1.36
N PHE A 52 -10.41 -3.02 0.55
CA PHE A 52 -9.17 -2.43 1.06
C PHE A 52 -9.40 -1.02 1.62
N ALA A 53 -10.04 -0.14 0.84
CA ALA A 53 -10.22 1.26 1.22
C ALA A 53 -11.11 1.41 2.47
N SER A 54 -12.18 0.64 2.58
CA SER A 54 -13.10 0.66 3.73
C SER A 54 -12.44 0.21 5.03
N GLN A 55 -11.53 -0.79 4.97
CA GLN A 55 -10.85 -1.33 6.14
C GLN A 55 -9.50 -0.65 6.45
N ALA A 56 -8.98 0.18 5.54
CA ALA A 56 -7.61 0.69 5.63
C ALA A 56 -7.32 1.41 6.95
N ARG A 57 -8.27 2.24 7.41
CA ARG A 57 -8.16 2.98 8.68
C ARG A 57 -8.12 2.04 9.88
N GLU A 58 -8.98 1.03 9.92
CA GLU A 58 -9.07 0.04 11.00
C GLU A 58 -7.83 -0.85 11.05
N GLN A 59 -7.25 -1.16 9.88
CA GLN A 59 -5.98 -1.88 9.77
C GLN A 59 -4.78 -1.05 10.22
N GLY A 60 -4.95 0.25 10.44
CA GLY A 60 -3.94 1.15 11.00
C GLY A 60 -3.17 1.98 9.98
N TYR A 61 -3.53 1.90 8.69
CA TYR A 61 -2.93 2.77 7.68
C TYR A 61 -3.30 4.23 7.95
N LYS A 62 -2.30 5.10 7.78
CA LYS A 62 -2.39 6.55 7.92
C LYS A 62 -2.37 7.23 6.56
N VAL A 63 -1.73 6.60 5.58
CA VAL A 63 -1.59 7.06 4.19
C VAL A 63 -1.71 5.85 3.26
N ILE A 64 -2.35 6.05 2.11
CA ILE A 64 -2.35 5.12 0.97
C ILE A 64 -1.55 5.82 -0.13
#